data_AF-A0A7K5KG45-F1
#
_entry.id   AF-A0A7K5KG45-F1
#
_cell.length_a   1.000
_cell.length_b   1.000
_cell.length_c   1.000
_cell.angle_alpha   90.00
_cell.angle_beta   90.00
_cell.angle_gamma   90.00
#
_symmetry.space_group_name_H-M   'P 1'
#
loop_
_entity.id
_entity.type
_entity.pdbx_description
1 polymer ?
#
loop_
_entity_poly.entity_id
_entity_poly.type
_entity_poly.pdbx_seq_one_letter_code
_entity_poly.pdbx_strand_id
1 'polypeptide(L)'
;LRDFLLVYNRMTELCFRHCVCSLNYRLLTGREESCLDSCAARLVRANHRLMGSYVGLVPALLQRRAAEHSPAGPPGPAEPSPDAAGAST
;
A
#
# COMPACT_ATOMS: atom_id res chain seq x y z
N LEU A 1 8.44 -3.55 -13.08
CA LEU A 1 9.47 -4.59 -12.76
C LEU A 1 10.27 -4.26 -11.49
N ARG A 2 10.70 -3.00 -11.29
CA ARG A 2 11.44 -2.57 -10.07
C ARG A 2 10.75 -2.95 -8.76
N ASP A 3 9.47 -2.64 -8.61
CA ASP A 3 8.76 -2.89 -7.34
C ASP A 3 8.61 -4.37 -7.03
N PHE A 4 8.41 -5.18 -8.08
CA PHE A 4 8.42 -6.64 -7.97
C PHE A 4 9.78 -7.14 -7.45
N LEU A 5 10.88 -6.65 -8.02
CA LEU A 5 12.23 -7.02 -7.57
C LEU A 5 12.50 -6.57 -6.14
N LEU A 6 11.99 -5.41 -5.73
CA LEU A 6 12.13 -4.92 -4.36
C LEU A 6 11.41 -5.85 -3.37
N VAL A 7 10.16 -6.23 -3.66
CA VAL A 7 9.40 -7.18 -2.84
C VAL A 7 10.06 -8.56 -2.83
N TYR A 8 10.53 -9.04 -3.99
CA TYR A 8 11.23 -10.31 -4.10
C TYR A 8 12.51 -10.33 -3.25
N ASN A 9 13.37 -9.32 -3.39
CA ASN A 9 14.62 -9.22 -2.62
C ASN A 9 14.36 -9.11 -1.11
N ARG A 10 13.30 -8.40 -0.73
CA ARG A 10 12.92 -8.32 0.69
C ARG A 10 12.38 -9.65 1.21
N MET A 11 11.60 -10.36 0.40
CA MET A 11 11.08 -11.69 0.73
C MET A 11 12.21 -12.70 0.91
N THR A 12 13.18 -12.73 -0.01
CA THR A 12 14.31 -13.66 0.07
C THR A 12 15.14 -13.41 1.32
N GLU A 13 15.47 -12.15 1.64
CA GLU A 13 16.19 -11.80 2.87
C GLU A 13 15.43 -12.26 4.13
N LEU A 14 14.14 -11.94 4.21
CA LEU A 14 13.33 -12.22 5.40
C LEU A 14 13.16 -13.73 5.62
N CYS A 15 12.83 -14.47 4.55
CA CYS A 15 12.64 -15.91 4.66
C CYS A 15 13.96 -16.64 4.92
N PHE A 16 15.08 -16.17 4.36
CA PHE A 16 16.39 -16.72 4.70
C PHE A 16 16.72 -16.55 6.19
N ARG A 17 16.59 -15.32 6.73
CA ARG A 17 16.86 -15.04 8.15
C ARG A 17 15.96 -15.80 9.12
N HIS A 18 14.73 -16.12 8.70
CA HIS A 18 13.76 -16.79 9.56
C HIS A 18 13.83 -18.32 9.48
N CYS A 19 14.06 -18.87 8.29
CA CYS A 19 13.97 -20.31 8.06
C CYS A 19 15.32 -21.01 8.03
N VAL A 20 16.38 -20.39 7.53
CA VAL A 20 17.69 -21.04 7.42
C VAL A 20 18.44 -20.87 8.74
N CYS A 21 18.56 -21.96 9.49
CA CYS A 21 19.12 -21.95 10.84
C CYS A 21 20.40 -22.79 10.98
N SER A 22 20.78 -23.52 9.93
CA SER A 22 22.04 -24.26 9.86
C SER A 22 22.69 -24.08 8.50
N LEU A 23 23.98 -23.73 8.49
CA LEU A 23 24.79 -23.59 7.27
C LEU A 23 25.85 -24.70 7.16
N ASN A 24 25.66 -25.80 7.89
CA ASN A 24 26.60 -26.93 7.92
C ASN A 24 26.60 -27.74 6.60
N TYR A 25 25.56 -27.59 5.78
CA TYR A 25 25.40 -28.28 4.50
C TYR A 25 25.09 -27.28 3.40
N ARG A 26 25.42 -27.65 2.15
CA ARG A 26 25.22 -26.79 0.97
C ARG A 26 23.75 -26.75 0.51
N LEU A 27 22.99 -27.81 0.77
CA LEU A 27 21.57 -27.90 0.43
C LEU A 27 20.71 -27.64 1.67
N LEU A 28 19.49 -27.16 1.43
CA LEU A 28 18.50 -27.00 2.49
C LEU A 28 18.07 -28.35 3.05
N THR A 29 17.75 -28.37 4.33
CA THR A 29 17.06 -29.50 4.94
C THR A 29 15.57 -29.45 4.59
N GLY A 30 14.87 -30.58 4.59
CA GLY A 30 13.42 -30.61 4.30
C GLY A 30 12.57 -29.75 5.25
N ARG A 31 13.05 -29.48 6.47
CA ARG A 31 12.41 -28.53 7.40
C ARG A 31 12.54 -27.08 6.93
N GLU A 32 13.73 -26.70 6.46
CA GLU A 32 13.99 -25.35 5.95
C GLU A 32 13.21 -25.11 4.65
N GLU A 33 13.13 -26.10 3.76
CA GLU A 33 12.31 -26.04 2.54
C GLU A 33 10.83 -25.78 2.86
N SER A 34 10.24 -26.60 3.74
CA SER A 34 8.83 -26.42 4.14
C SER A 34 8.57 -25.06 4.83
N CYS A 35 9.54 -24.56 5.59
CA CYS A 35 9.48 -23.23 6.18
C CYS A 35 9.50 -22.12 5.12
N LEU A 36 10.38 -22.23 4.12
CA LEU A 36 10.49 -21.26 3.03
C LEU A 36 9.20 -21.17 2.22
N ASP A 37 8.60 -22.30 1.85
CA ASP A 37 7.33 -22.33 1.12
C ASP A 37 6.22 -21.61 1.90
N SER A 38 6.12 -21.92 3.19
CA SER A 38 5.16 -21.27 4.09
C SER A 38 5.45 -19.78 4.26
N CYS A 39 6.72 -19.39 4.36
CA CYS A 39 7.16 -17.99 4.50
C CYS A 39 6.80 -17.17 3.26
N ALA A 40 7.20 -17.64 2.07
CA ALA A 40 6.92 -16.97 0.81
C ALA A 40 5.41 -16.82 0.59
N ALA A 41 4.64 -17.89 0.78
CA ALA A 41 3.19 -17.85 0.61
C ALA A 41 2.51 -16.88 1.59
N ARG A 42 2.96 -16.83 2.86
CA ARG A 42 2.47 -15.85 3.84
C ARG A 42 2.81 -14.43 3.44
N LEU A 43 4.04 -14.17 3.02
CA LEU A 43 4.49 -12.82 2.66
C LEU A 43 3.77 -12.31 1.42
N VAL A 44 3.56 -13.14 0.39
CA VAL A 44 2.77 -12.79 -0.79
C VAL A 44 1.33 -12.44 -0.39
N ARG A 45 0.67 -13.27 0.42
CA ARG A 45 -0.70 -12.98 0.92
C ARG A 45 -0.75 -11.69 1.74
N ALA A 46 0.22 -11.48 2.62
CA ALA A 46 0.30 -10.27 3.43
C ALA A 46 0.52 -9.02 2.57
N ASN A 47 1.43 -9.11 1.59
CA ASN A 47 1.70 -8.03 0.65
C ASN A 47 0.45 -7.65 -0.14
N HIS A 48 -0.30 -8.63 -0.67
CA HIS A 48 -1.56 -8.36 -1.36
C HIS A 48 -2.62 -7.72 -0.46
N ARG A 49 -2.77 -8.19 0.78
CA ARG A 49 -3.70 -7.58 1.76
C ARG A 49 -3.31 -6.13 2.05
N LEU A 50 -2.03 -5.87 2.32
CA LEU A 50 -1.51 -4.53 2.60
C LEU A 50 -1.68 -3.61 1.40
N MET A 51 -1.36 -4.08 0.19
CA MET A 51 -1.55 -3.29 -1.03
C MET A 51 -3.03 -2.99 -1.30
N GLY A 52 -3.93 -3.93 -1.01
CA GLY A 52 -5.37 -3.68 -1.07
C GLY A 52 -5.82 -2.55 -0.15
N SER A 53 -5.40 -2.57 1.11
CA SER A 53 -5.69 -1.49 2.07
C SER A 53 -5.01 -0.17 1.67
N TYR A 54 -3.77 -0.23 1.19
CA TYR A 54 -3.00 0.93 0.76
C TYR A 54 -3.71 1.67 -0.37
N VAL A 55 -4.14 0.96 -1.41
CA VAL A 55 -4.86 1.55 -2.55
C VAL A 55 -6.19 2.19 -2.11
N GLY A 56 -6.88 1.61 -1.12
CA GLY A 56 -8.11 2.19 -0.59
C GLY A 56 -7.91 3.45 0.26
N LEU A 57 -6.80 3.54 1.01
CA LEU A 57 -6.58 4.61 1.99
C LEU A 57 -5.79 5.79 1.44
N VAL A 58 -4.77 5.51 0.62
CA VAL A 58 -3.75 6.49 0.25
C VAL A 58 -4.27 7.65 -0.59
N PRO A 59 -5.21 7.47 -1.56
CA PRO A 59 -5.74 8.59 -2.32
C PRO A 59 -6.35 9.69 -1.43
N ALA A 60 -7.14 9.29 -0.43
CA ALA A 60 -7.76 10.23 0.52
C ALA A 60 -6.72 10.94 1.38
N LEU A 61 -5.69 10.22 1.85
CA LEU A 61 -4.60 10.80 2.63
C LEU A 61 -3.79 11.82 1.80
N LEU A 62 -3.50 11.50 0.54
CA LEU A 62 -2.75 12.38 -0.35
C LEU A 62 -3.56 13.63 -0.72
N GLN A 63 -4.87 13.49 -0.97
CA GLN A 63 -5.77 14.63 -1.20
C GLN A 63 -5.80 15.59 -0.01
N ARG A 64 -5.89 15.06 1.22
CA ARG A 64 -5.83 15.89 2.43
C ARG A 64 -4.52 16.65 2.56
N ARG A 65 -3.38 15.96 2.35
CA ARG A 65 -2.06 16.62 2.37
C ARG A 65 -1.94 17.70 1.29
N ALA A 66 -2.48 17.46 0.10
CA ALA A 66 -2.47 18.43 -0.98
C ALA A 66 -3.32 19.68 -0.64
N ALA A 67 -4.47 19.50 0.01
CA ALA A 67 -5.30 20.62 0.50
C ALA A 67 -4.60 21.44 1.60
N GLU A 68 -3.83 20.79 2.48
CA GLU A 68 -3.03 21.46 3.53
C GLU A 68 -1.81 22.21 2.98
N HIS A 69 -1.20 21.72 1.89
CA HIS A 69 -0.01 22.30 1.26
C HIS A 69 -0.33 23.24 0.09
N SER A 70 -1.59 23.29 -0.36
CA SER A 70 -2.04 24.40 -1.19
C SER A 70 -1.95 25.65 -0.32
N PRO A 71 -1.21 26.71 -0.72
CA PRO A 71 -1.30 27.96 0.00
C PRO A 71 -2.79 28.33 0.01
N ALA A 72 -3.36 28.52 1.19
CA ALA A 72 -4.72 28.97 1.33
C ALA A 72 -4.82 30.37 0.69
N GLY A 73 -5.10 30.42 -0.62
CA GLY A 73 -5.87 31.52 -1.17
C GLY A 73 -7.22 31.50 -0.45
N PRO A 74 -7.72 32.66 0.02
CA PRO A 74 -8.89 32.71 0.87
C PRO A 74 -10.08 32.01 0.19
N PRO A 75 -11.00 31.41 0.96
CA PRO A 75 -12.26 30.94 0.39
C PRO A 75 -12.93 32.15 -0.27
N GLY A 76 -12.99 32.11 -1.61
CA GLY A 76 -13.82 33.05 -2.36
C GLY A 76 -15.24 32.96 -1.81
N PRO A 77 -15.93 34.10 -1.65
CA PRO A 77 -17.24 34.12 -1.02
C PRO A 77 -18.15 33.15 -1.78
N ALA A 78 -18.83 32.29 -1.03
CA ALA A 78 -20.04 31.65 -1.51
C ALA A 78 -20.96 32.78 -1.98
N GLU A 79 -21.10 32.96 -3.28
CA GLU A 79 -22.11 33.88 -3.82
C GLU A 79 -23.49 33.36 -3.42
N PRO A 80 -24.33 34.19 -2.79
CA PRO A 80 -25.70 33.84 -2.45
C PRO A 80 -26.56 33.81 -3.71
N SER A 81 -27.39 32.77 -3.79
CA SER A 81 -28.54 32.61 -4.69
C SER A 81 -29.49 33.83 -4.64
N PRO A 82 -30.28 34.08 -5.70
CA PRO A 82 -31.66 34.51 -5.47
C PRO A 82 -32.65 33.55 -6.15
N ASP A 83 -33.54 33.03 -5.31
CA ASP A 83 -34.68 32.19 -5.65
C ASP A 83 -35.73 32.89 -6.54
N ALA A 84 -36.39 32.06 -7.35
CA ALA A 84 -37.82 32.08 -7.73
C ALA A 84 -38.64 33.39 -7.65
N ALA A 85 -39.03 33.91 -8.83
CA ALA A 85 -40.31 34.55 -9.17
C ALA A 85 -40.24 35.00 -10.64
N GLY A 86 -41.20 34.84 -11.56
CA GLY A 86 -42.54 34.29 -11.59
C GLY A 86 -43.13 34.56 -12.99
N ALA A 87 -44.11 33.75 -13.39
CA ALA A 87 -45.26 34.08 -14.26
C ALA A 87 -45.06 34.70 -15.68
N SER A 88 -45.59 33.95 -16.66
CA SER A 88 -46.45 34.43 -17.76
C SER A 88 -45.87 35.33 -18.87
N THR A 89 -45.71 34.80 -20.08
CA THR A 89 -46.63 35.05 -21.22
C THR A 89 -46.36 34.06 -22.36
#